data_AF-A0A1H7TWB5-F1
#
_entry.id   AF-A0A1H7TWB5-F1
#
_cell.length_a   1.000
_cell.length_b   1.000
_cell.length_c   1.000
_cell.angle_alpha   90.00
_cell.angle_beta   90.00
_cell.angle_gamma   90.00
#
_symmetry.space_group_name_H-M   'P 1'
#
loop_
_entity.id
_entity.type
_entity.pdbx_description
1 polymer ?
#
loop_
_entity_poly.entity_id
_entity_poly.type
_entity_poly.pdbx_seq_one_letter_code
_entity_poly.pdbx_strand_id
1 'polypeptide(L)'
;MFTSIERLAEKSPTKRWLGIVIAIFFMACSGILLWLAQRNIPIGTAYAIWAGIGAAGTFLVGIFFYGDPTSVMRVLGVAVIVGGVITLKVAH
;
A
#
# COMPACT_ATOMS: atom_id res chain seq x y z
N MET A 1 19.42 -3.61 31.61
CA MET A 1 20.39 -2.70 30.96
C MET A 1 21.32 -3.46 30.01
N PHE A 2 21.85 -4.64 30.39
CA PHE A 2 22.66 -5.49 29.51
C PHE A 2 21.85 -6.21 28.41
N THR A 3 20.56 -6.47 28.65
CA THR A 3 19.63 -7.10 27.68
C THR A 3 19.25 -6.24 26.47
N SER A 4 19.50 -4.93 26.52
CA SER A 4 19.24 -4.02 25.40
C SER A 4 20.35 -4.09 24.34
N ILE A 5 21.56 -4.54 24.70
CA ILE A 5 22.74 -4.46 23.82
C ILE A 5 22.81 -5.66 22.85
N GLU A 6 22.35 -6.85 23.27
CA GLU A 6 22.22 -8.02 22.39
C GLU A 6 21.06 -7.88 21.39
N ARG A 7 19.95 -7.22 21.75
CA ARG A 7 18.83 -6.94 20.83
C ARG A 7 19.18 -5.98 19.69
N LEU A 8 20.27 -5.23 19.83
CA LEU A 8 20.75 -4.26 18.85
C LEU A 8 21.68 -4.89 17.80
N ALA A 9 22.30 -6.05 18.09
CA ALA A 9 23.23 -6.72 17.18
C ALA A 9 22.54 -7.67 16.17
N GLU A 10 21.32 -8.14 16.46
CA GLU A 10 20.82 -9.39 15.87
C GLU A 10 19.56 -9.25 14.98
N LYS A 11 19.20 -8.05 14.53
CA LYS A 11 18.20 -7.91 13.43
C LYS A 11 18.92 -8.01 12.08
N SER A 12 19.51 -9.18 11.82
CA SER A 12 20.28 -9.62 10.63
C SER A 12 20.35 -8.59 9.49
N PRO A 13 21.53 -8.02 9.16
CA PRO A 13 21.67 -7.04 8.08
C PRO A 13 21.09 -7.56 6.75
N THR A 14 21.23 -8.86 6.47
CA THR A 14 20.68 -9.52 5.28
C THR A 14 19.15 -9.39 5.17
N LYS A 15 18.40 -9.49 6.28
CA LYS A 15 16.93 -9.39 6.26
C LYS A 15 16.45 -7.96 5.97
N ARG A 16 17.19 -6.93 6.40
CA ARG A 16 16.87 -5.53 6.11
C ARG A 16 17.09 -5.21 4.63
N TRP A 17 18.23 -5.63 4.09
CA TRP A 17 18.53 -5.47 2.66
C TRP A 17 17.53 -6.22 1.78
N LEU A 18 17.16 -7.45 2.16
CA LEU A 18 16.13 -8.21 1.45
C LEU A 18 14.78 -7.46 1.42
N GLY A 19 14.34 -6.91 2.55
CA GLY A 19 13.11 -6.10 2.62
C GLY A 19 13.16 -4.87 1.72
N ILE A 20 14.29 -4.18 1.66
CA ILE A 20 14.48 -3.00 0.79
C ILE A 20 14.42 -3.39 -0.69
N VAL A 21 15.10 -4.47 -1.09
CA VAL A 21 15.08 -4.95 -2.48
C VAL A 21 13.66 -5.33 -2.90
N ILE A 22 12.93 -6.04 -2.03
CA ILE A 22 11.53 -6.38 -2.27
C ILE A 22 10.68 -5.10 -2.42
N ALA A 23 10.83 -4.12 -1.52
CA ALA A 23 10.07 -2.88 -1.60
C ALA A 23 10.33 -2.11 -2.90
N ILE A 24 11.61 -1.98 -3.31
CA ILE A 24 11.99 -1.33 -4.57
C ILE A 24 11.39 -2.07 -5.76
N PHE A 25 11.47 -3.40 -5.78
CA PHE A 25 10.88 -4.21 -6.85
C PHE A 25 9.38 -3.97 -6.99
N PHE A 26 8.63 -4.04 -5.89
CA PHE A 26 7.18 -3.80 -5.91
C PHE A 26 6.82 -2.35 -6.27
N MET A 27 7.58 -1.35 -5.80
CA MET A 27 7.40 0.05 -6.21
C MET A 27 7.63 0.23 -7.71
N ALA A 28 8.68 -0.36 -8.26
CA ALA A 28 8.97 -0.29 -9.69
C ALA A 28 7.88 -0.98 -10.52
N CYS A 29 7.48 -2.20 -10.15
CA CYS A 29 6.38 -2.91 -10.82
C CYS A 29 5.07 -2.12 -10.77
N SER A 30 4.72 -1.55 -9.61
CA SER A 30 3.51 -0.73 -9.43
C SER A 30 3.56 0.54 -10.30
N GLY A 31 4.71 1.23 -10.33
CA GLY A 31 4.92 2.42 -11.16
C GLY A 31 4.84 2.12 -12.67
N ILE A 32 5.39 0.99 -13.11
CA ILE A 32 5.31 0.54 -14.52
C ILE A 32 3.86 0.26 -14.92
N LEU A 33 3.08 -0.38 -14.03
CA LEU A 33 1.66 -0.62 -14.28
C LEU A 33 0.87 0.69 -14.43
N LEU A 34 1.14 1.68 -13.56
CA LEU A 34 0.55 3.00 -13.66
C LEU A 34 0.90 3.67 -14.99
N TRP A 35 2.19 3.67 -15.36
CA TRP A 35 2.64 4.25 -16.61
C TRP A 35 1.98 3.59 -17.83
N LEU A 36 1.80 2.27 -17.81
CA LEU A 36 1.09 1.56 -18.86
C LEU A 36 -0.41 1.93 -18.91
N ALA A 37 -1.06 2.10 -17.75
CA ALA A 37 -2.47 2.50 -17.67
C ALA A 37 -2.70 3.93 -18.21
N GLN A 38 -1.76 4.85 -17.98
CA GLN A 38 -1.81 6.23 -18.46
C GLN A 38 -1.83 6.35 -20.00
N ARG A 39 -1.45 5.30 -20.73
CA ARG A 39 -1.55 5.29 -22.20
C ARG A 39 -2.99 5.26 -22.71
N ASN A 40 -3.93 4.74 -21.91
CA ASN A 40 -5.32 4.55 -22.31
C ASN A 40 -6.31 5.34 -21.42
N ILE A 41 -5.91 5.71 -20.21
CA ILE A 41 -6.79 6.34 -19.21
C ILE A 41 -6.22 7.71 -18.83
N PRO A 42 -7.06 8.74 -18.63
CA PRO A 42 -6.63 10.04 -18.13
C PRO A 42 -5.82 9.95 -16.85
N ILE A 43 -4.86 10.87 -16.71
CA ILE A 43 -3.91 10.90 -15.59
C ILE A 43 -4.61 10.93 -14.22
N GLY A 44 -5.70 11.70 -14.09
CA GLY A 44 -6.46 11.83 -12.84
C GLY A 44 -7.13 10.52 -12.42
N THR A 45 -7.82 9.85 -13.35
CA THR A 45 -8.48 8.56 -13.10
C THR A 45 -7.47 7.45 -12.81
N ALA A 46 -6.34 7.44 -13.54
CA ALA A 46 -5.26 6.48 -13.30
C ALA A 46 -4.64 6.64 -11.89
N TYR A 47 -4.35 7.88 -11.46
CA TYR A 47 -3.82 8.15 -10.12
C TYR A 47 -4.83 7.81 -9.02
N ALA A 48 -6.12 8.13 -9.21
CA ALA A 48 -7.16 7.80 -8.24
C ALA A 48 -7.27 6.29 -8.03
N ILE A 49 -7.29 5.50 -9.11
CA ILE A 49 -7.33 4.03 -9.02
C ILE A 49 -6.08 3.49 -8.35
N TRP A 50 -4.90 3.99 -8.72
CA TRP A 50 -3.63 3.56 -8.15
C TRP A 50 -3.55 3.81 -6.64
N ALA A 51 -3.90 5.02 -6.20
CA ALA A 51 -3.94 5.37 -4.78
C ALA A 51 -5.02 4.58 -4.02
N GLY A 52 -6.20 4.39 -4.62
CA GLY A 52 -7.29 3.62 -4.03
C GLY A 52 -6.92 2.16 -3.75
N ILE A 53 -6.27 1.49 -4.71
CA ILE A 53 -5.78 0.13 -4.54
C ILE A 53 -4.73 0.07 -3.41
N GLY A 54 -3.81 1.03 -3.36
CA GLY A 54 -2.81 1.13 -2.30
C GLY A 54 -3.43 1.33 -0.90
N ALA A 55 -4.43 2.19 -0.78
CA ALA A 55 -5.13 2.44 0.49
C ALA A 55 -5.95 1.22 0.94
N ALA A 56 -6.69 0.58 0.03
CA ALA A 56 -7.45 -0.64 0.35
C ALA A 56 -6.52 -1.80 0.72
N GLY A 57 -5.42 -1.99 -0.04
CA GLY A 57 -4.43 -3.03 0.23
C GLY A 57 -3.74 -2.86 1.59
N THR A 58 -3.29 -1.65 1.91
CA THR A 58 -2.66 -1.37 3.22
C THR A 58 -3.63 -1.55 4.39
N PHE A 59 -4.90 -1.18 4.21
CA PHE A 59 -5.94 -1.43 5.21
C PHE A 59 -6.17 -2.94 5.44
N LEU A 60 -6.30 -3.73 4.39
CA LEU A 60 -6.47 -5.19 4.49
C LEU A 60 -5.26 -5.85 5.14
N VAL A 61 -4.04 -5.44 4.76
CA VAL A 61 -2.81 -5.94 5.38
C VAL A 61 -2.76 -5.57 6.87
N GLY A 62 -3.17 -4.35 7.23
CA GLY A 62 -3.27 -3.93 8.62
C GLY A 62 -4.16 -4.85 9.45
N ILE A 63 -5.35 -5.18 8.94
CA ILE A 63 -6.28 -6.08 9.63
C ILE A 63 -5.73 -7.50 9.72
N PHE A 64 -5.29 -8.08 8.60
CA PHE A 64 -4.94 -9.51 8.54
C PHE A 64 -3.57 -9.85 9.14
N PHE A 65 -2.56 -8.98 8.95
CA PHE A 65 -1.19 -9.27 9.39
C PHE A 65 -0.83 -8.57 10.70
N TYR A 66 -1.35 -7.36 10.93
CA TYR A 66 -1.02 -6.58 12.13
C TYR A 66 -2.10 -6.65 13.21
N GLY A 67 -3.26 -7.24 12.92
CA GLY A 67 -4.37 -7.36 13.87
C GLY A 67 -4.97 -6.01 14.25
N ASP A 68 -4.84 -5.02 13.37
CA ASP A 68 -5.34 -3.67 13.63
C ASP A 68 -6.86 -3.70 13.92
N PRO A 69 -7.33 -3.03 14.99
CA PRO A 69 -8.75 -3.04 15.34
C PRO A 69 -9.57 -2.46 14.19
N THR A 70 -10.51 -3.28 13.72
CA THR A 70 -11.40 -2.97 12.60
C THR A 70 -12.57 -2.15 13.13
N SER A 71 -12.39 -0.83 13.24
CA SER A 71 -13.50 0.05 13.60
C SER A 71 -14.43 0.27 12.41
N VAL A 72 -15.73 0.37 12.69
CA VAL A 72 -16.77 0.68 11.69
C VAL A 72 -16.41 1.96 10.91
N MET A 73 -15.84 2.96 11.60
CA MET A 73 -15.44 4.23 10.99
C MET A 73 -14.28 4.08 9.99
N ARG A 74 -13.31 3.19 10.26
CA ARG A 74 -12.21 2.92 9.32
C ARG A 74 -12.70 2.21 8.06
N VAL A 75 -13.60 1.24 8.23
CA VAL A 75 -14.22 0.54 7.10
C VAL A 75 -15.02 1.50 6.23
N LEU A 76 -15.82 2.38 6.84
CA LEU A 76 -16.54 3.43 6.13
C LEU A 76 -15.60 4.38 5.39
N GLY A 77 -14.50 4.81 6.02
CA GLY A 77 -13.50 5.65 5.37
C GLY A 77 -12.90 5.01 4.13
N VAL A 78 -12.53 3.73 4.20
CA VAL A 78 -12.02 2.99 3.03
C VAL A 78 -13.12 2.81 1.97
N ALA A 79 -14.36 2.53 2.37
CA ALA A 79 -15.48 2.44 1.45
C ALA A 79 -15.75 3.76 0.70
N VAL A 80 -15.60 4.91 1.38
CA VAL A 80 -15.72 6.24 0.74
C VAL A 80 -14.58 6.49 -0.25
N ILE A 81 -13.33 6.13 0.10
CA ILE A 81 -12.19 6.25 -0.83
C ILE A 81 -12.45 5.40 -2.07
N VAL A 82 -12.80 4.12 -1.90
CA VAL A 82 -13.07 3.20 -3.01
C VAL A 82 -14.27 3.68 -3.84
N GLY A 83 -15.33 4.16 -3.20
CA GLY A 83 -16.49 4.74 -3.85
C GLY A 83 -16.12 5.92 -4.74
N GLY A 84 -15.33 6.88 -4.22
CA GLY A 84 -14.87 8.04 -5.00
C GLY A 84 -14.02 7.64 -6.21
N VAL A 85 -13.17 6.61 -6.07
CA VAL A 85 -12.38 6.06 -7.19
C VAL A 85 -13.28 5.44 -8.25
N ILE A 86 -14.32 4.69 -7.86
CA ILE A 86 -15.29 4.09 -8.78
C ILE A 86 -16.05 5.20 -9.52
N THR A 87 -16.53 6.24 -8.81
CA THR A 87 -17.20 7.38 -9.41
C THR A 87 -16.32 8.07 -10.47
N LEU A 88 -15.05 8.31 -10.18
CA LEU A 88 -14.11 8.89 -11.14
C LEU A 88 -13.87 8.01 -12.38
N LYS A 89 -13.93 6.68 -12.21
CA LYS A 89 -13.80 5.74 -13.33
C LYS A 89 -15.07 5.66 -14.19
N VAL A 90 -16.25 5.87 -13.60
CA VAL A 90 -17.53 5.84 -14.32
C VAL A 90 -17.82 7.19 -14.99
N ALA A 91 -17.36 8.28 -14.39
CA ALA A 91 -17.53 9.63 -14.92
C ALA A 91 -16.67 9.93 -16.16
N HIS A 92 -15.80 9.00 -16.57
CA HIS A 92 -14.84 9.17 -17.66
C HIS A 92 -14.75 7.90 -18.52
#